data_AF-A0A920AVE0-F1
#
_entry.id   AF-A0A920AVE0-F1
#
_cell.length_a   1.000
_cell.length_b   1.000
_cell.length_c   1.000
_cell.angle_alpha   90.00
_cell.angle_beta   90.00
_cell.angle_gamma   90.00
#
_symmetry.space_group_name_H-M   'P 1'
#
loop_
_entity.id
_entity.type
_entity.pdbx_description
1 polymer ?
#
loop_
_entity_poly.entity_id
_entity_poly.type
_entity_poly.pdbx_seq_one_letter_code
_entity_poly.pdbx_strand_id
1 'polypeptide(L)'
;MKKLFLINFLLVFFNCHNEPVINPLEYNSNLTIQQNLVNGVSVIDILNFNDISSFYGIEYAGGFIFHVNPANGELIVATDYSEIGDVAWGDVFDLDTDSSIGNR
;
A
#
# COMPACT_ATOMS: atom_id res chain seq x y z
N MET A 1 -18.59 14.67 -54.01
CA MET A 1 -17.24 14.17 -53.69
C MET A 1 -16.51 15.04 -52.63
N LYS A 2 -17.20 15.54 -51.60
CA LYS A 2 -16.59 16.31 -50.49
C LYS A 2 -16.64 15.58 -49.13
N LYS A 3 -17.57 14.62 -48.98
CA LYS A 3 -17.73 13.83 -47.74
C LYS A 3 -16.70 12.70 -47.59
N LEU A 4 -16.06 12.28 -48.68
CA LEU A 4 -15.05 11.21 -48.65
C LEU A 4 -13.69 11.68 -48.09
N PHE A 5 -13.38 12.98 -48.25
CA PHE A 5 -12.15 13.57 -47.71
C PHE A 5 -12.18 13.74 -46.19
N LEU A 6 -13.38 13.87 -45.59
CA LEU A 6 -13.55 14.06 -44.14
C LEU A 6 -13.31 12.77 -43.35
N ILE A 7 -13.50 11.59 -43.96
CA ILE A 7 -13.30 10.29 -43.29
C ILE A 7 -11.80 9.95 -43.16
N ASN A 8 -10.96 10.42 -44.09
CA ASN A 8 -9.51 10.19 -44.02
C ASN A 8 -8.81 10.98 -42.90
N PHE A 9 -9.41 12.07 -42.41
CA PHE A 9 -8.82 12.89 -41.35
C PHE A 9 -9.01 12.30 -39.94
N LEU A 10 -10.03 11.44 -39.74
CA LEU A 10 -10.27 10.77 -38.45
C LEU A 10 -9.34 9.59 -38.18
N LEU A 11 -8.69 9.02 -39.21
CA LEU A 11 -7.81 7.87 -39.06
C LEU A 11 -6.40 8.23 -38.53
N VAL A 12 -6.06 9.52 -38.46
CA VAL A 12 -4.72 9.98 -38.04
C VAL A 12 -4.55 9.98 -36.50
N PHE A 13 -5.64 9.85 -35.74
CA PHE A 13 -5.60 9.85 -34.26
C PHE A 13 -5.41 8.46 -33.63
N PHE A 14 -5.35 7.38 -34.42
CA PHE A 14 -5.05 6.03 -33.93
C PHE A 14 -3.57 5.65 -34.05
N ASN A 15 -2.66 6.62 -33.88
CA ASN A 15 -1.27 6.29 -33.61
C ASN A 15 -1.16 5.84 -32.15
N CYS A 16 -1.47 4.57 -31.90
CA CYS A 16 -1.07 3.90 -30.67
C CYS A 16 0.46 3.80 -30.74
N HIS A 17 1.15 4.79 -30.18
CA HIS A 17 2.58 4.64 -29.92
C HIS A 17 2.74 3.40 -29.03
N ASN A 18 3.77 2.60 -29.28
CA ASN A 18 4.10 1.48 -28.41
C ASN A 18 4.63 2.08 -27.10
N GLU A 19 3.71 2.51 -26.23
CA GLU A 19 4.00 2.85 -24.84
C GLU A 19 4.79 1.67 -24.25
N PRO A 20 5.88 1.93 -23.52
CA PRO A 20 6.58 0.86 -22.83
C PRO A 20 5.56 0.11 -21.97
N VAL A 21 5.52 -1.21 -22.09
CA VAL A 21 4.69 -2.04 -21.22
C VAL A 21 5.26 -1.92 -19.81
N ILE A 22 4.68 -1.05 -19.00
CA ILE A 22 5.09 -0.86 -17.60
C ILE A 22 4.46 -1.98 -16.79
N ASN A 23 5.28 -2.83 -16.18
CA ASN A 23 4.82 -3.80 -15.19
C ASN A 23 4.50 -3.07 -13.88
N PRO A 24 3.23 -2.98 -13.45
CA PRO A 24 2.88 -2.23 -12.24
C PRO A 24 3.39 -2.89 -10.95
N LEU A 25 3.80 -4.17 -11.02
CA LEU A 25 4.33 -4.92 -9.88
C LEU A 25 5.83 -4.67 -9.63
N GLU A 26 6.50 -3.94 -10.51
CA GLU A 26 7.90 -3.55 -10.34
C GLU A 26 8.03 -2.18 -9.68
N TYR A 27 9.04 -2.03 -8.82
CA TYR A 27 9.32 -0.76 -8.16
C TYR A 27 9.56 0.37 -9.16
N ASN A 28 8.86 1.49 -8.97
CA ASN A 28 8.99 2.68 -9.77
C ASN A 28 9.37 3.89 -8.88
N SER A 29 10.58 4.41 -9.08
CA SER A 29 11.11 5.55 -8.34
C SER A 29 10.41 6.87 -8.62
N ASN A 30 9.60 6.95 -9.70
CA ASN A 30 8.80 8.13 -10.01
C ASN A 30 7.46 8.14 -9.25
N LEU A 31 7.12 7.04 -8.56
CA LEU A 31 5.93 6.92 -7.73
C LEU A 31 6.29 7.05 -6.25
N THR A 32 5.34 7.50 -5.44
CA THR A 32 5.51 7.48 -3.99
C THR A 32 5.54 6.04 -3.45
N ILE A 33 6.06 5.84 -2.24
CA ILE A 33 6.04 4.53 -1.57
C ILE A 33 4.60 4.00 -1.49
N GLN A 34 3.65 4.86 -1.10
CA GLN A 34 2.22 4.51 -1.06
C GLN A 34 1.69 4.01 -2.41
N GLN A 35 2.03 4.69 -3.50
CA GLN A 35 1.57 4.31 -4.83
C GLN A 35 2.18 2.98 -5.28
N ASN A 36 3.47 2.74 -4.99
CA ASN A 36 4.09 1.44 -5.24
C ASN A 36 3.39 0.31 -4.45
N LEU A 37 3.09 0.54 -3.17
CA LEU A 37 2.34 -0.42 -2.34
C LEU A 37 0.94 -0.70 -2.90
N VAL A 38 0.20 0.34 -3.29
CA VAL A 38 -1.14 0.22 -3.90
C VAL A 38 -1.09 -0.54 -5.22
N ASN A 39 -0.02 -0.38 -6.00
CA ASN A 39 0.20 -1.13 -7.23
C ASN A 39 0.57 -2.61 -6.99
N GLY A 40 0.81 -3.02 -5.74
CA GLY A 40 1.16 -4.39 -5.37
C GLY A 40 2.64 -4.71 -5.43
N VAL A 41 3.51 -3.70 -5.53
CA VAL A 41 4.96 -3.88 -5.41
C VAL A 41 5.29 -4.41 -4.01
N SER A 42 6.17 -5.40 -3.91
CA SER A 42 6.52 -5.97 -2.61
C SER A 42 7.26 -4.96 -1.73
N VAL A 43 7.02 -5.02 -0.42
CA VAL A 43 7.70 -4.14 0.56
C VAL A 43 9.22 -4.31 0.50
N ILE A 44 9.70 -5.53 0.30
CA ILE A 44 11.13 -5.83 0.15
C ILE A 44 11.71 -5.12 -1.08
N ASP A 45 11.01 -5.15 -2.21
CA ASP A 45 11.47 -4.49 -3.43
C ASP A 45 11.54 -2.96 -3.25
N ILE A 46 10.59 -2.37 -2.51
CA ILE A 46 10.61 -0.94 -2.19
C ILE A 46 11.75 -0.60 -1.21
N LEU A 47 11.97 -1.44 -0.18
CA LEU A 47 13.05 -1.28 0.81
C LEU A 47 14.46 -1.35 0.20
N ASN A 48 14.63 -2.05 -0.92
CA ASN A 48 15.92 -2.08 -1.62
C ASN A 48 16.38 -0.70 -2.13
N PHE A 49 15.46 0.26 -2.26
CA PHE A 49 15.74 1.60 -2.79
C PHE A 49 15.40 2.73 -1.82
N ASN A 50 14.75 2.44 -0.70
CA ASN A 50 14.24 3.44 0.25
C ASN A 50 14.61 3.05 1.68
N ASP A 51 14.84 4.05 2.53
CA ASP A 51 15.04 3.78 3.96
C ASP A 51 13.75 3.31 4.62
N ILE A 52 13.86 2.39 5.57
CA ILE A 52 12.73 1.84 6.32
C ILE A 52 11.89 2.92 7.00
N SER A 53 12.51 4.00 7.47
CA SER A 53 11.80 5.12 8.11
C SER A 53 10.84 5.83 7.15
N SER A 54 11.05 5.72 5.84
CA SER A 54 10.21 6.34 4.81
C SER A 54 8.82 5.70 4.71
N PHE A 55 8.62 4.52 5.30
CA PHE A 55 7.32 3.84 5.34
C PHE A 55 6.43 4.35 6.48
N TYR A 56 7.02 4.81 7.58
CA TYR A 56 6.26 5.11 8.79
C TYR A 56 5.35 6.32 8.62
N GLY A 57 4.09 6.16 9.02
CA GLY A 57 3.06 7.20 8.90
C GLY A 57 2.49 7.35 7.48
N ILE A 58 2.82 6.47 6.54
CA ILE A 58 2.13 6.39 5.24
C ILE A 58 0.77 5.73 5.42
N GLU A 59 -0.25 6.32 4.82
CA GLU A 59 -1.60 5.73 4.76
C GLU A 59 -1.62 4.56 3.76
N TYR A 60 -1.96 3.37 4.23
CA TYR A 60 -2.05 2.16 3.42
C TYR A 60 -3.04 1.17 4.05
N ALA A 61 -3.80 0.45 3.23
CA ALA A 61 -4.76 -0.57 3.67
C ALA A 61 -5.77 -0.12 4.75
N GLY A 62 -6.16 1.17 4.74
CA GLY A 62 -7.14 1.72 5.69
C GLY A 62 -6.59 2.16 7.04
N GLY A 63 -5.26 2.28 7.18
CA GLY A 63 -4.62 2.87 8.34
C GLY A 63 -3.25 3.44 8.00
N PHE A 64 -2.43 3.70 9.01
CA PHE A 64 -1.07 4.20 8.87
C PHE A 64 -0.05 3.10 9.19
N ILE A 65 0.99 2.98 8.38
CA ILE A 65 2.08 2.02 8.62
C ILE A 65 2.83 2.44 9.89
N PHE A 66 2.83 1.54 10.88
CA PHE A 66 3.50 1.72 12.16
C PHE A 66 4.82 0.96 12.25
N HIS A 67 4.89 -0.22 11.64
CA HIS A 67 6.09 -1.05 11.64
C HIS A 67 6.28 -1.75 10.30
N VAL A 68 7.54 -1.97 9.94
CA VAL A 68 7.97 -2.74 8.78
C VAL A 68 9.00 -3.75 9.25
N ASN A 69 8.82 -5.02 8.91
CA ASN A 69 9.83 -6.05 9.12
C ASN A 69 10.75 -6.11 7.88
N PRO A 70 12.02 -5.69 7.98
CA PRO A 70 12.91 -5.65 6.82
C PRO A 70 13.34 -7.04 6.32
N ALA A 71 13.16 -8.10 7.11
CA ALA A 71 13.58 -9.44 6.73
C ALA A 71 12.60 -10.12 5.77
N ASN A 72 11.30 -9.81 5.89
CA ASN A 72 10.24 -10.49 5.12
C ASN A 72 9.22 -9.52 4.49
N GLY A 73 9.28 -8.22 4.78
CA GLY A 73 8.39 -7.21 4.23
C GLY A 73 7.02 -7.14 4.89
N GLU A 74 6.81 -7.78 6.04
CA GLU A 74 5.56 -7.67 6.78
C GLU A 74 5.34 -6.24 7.29
N LEU A 75 4.09 -5.77 7.20
CA LEU A 75 3.67 -4.45 7.67
C LEU A 75 2.72 -4.60 8.86
N ILE A 76 2.90 -3.75 9.87
CA ILE A 76 1.87 -3.48 10.87
C ILE A 76 1.24 -2.14 10.52
N VAL A 77 -0.06 -2.15 10.23
CA VAL A 77 -0.85 -0.97 9.91
C VAL A 77 -1.80 -0.71 11.09
N ALA A 78 -1.76 0.50 11.63
CA ALA A 78 -2.62 0.94 12.71
C ALA A 78 -3.67 1.92 12.18
N THR A 79 -4.93 1.73 12.55
CA THR A 79 -6.01 2.68 12.24
C THR A 79 -6.76 3.07 13.51
N ASP A 80 -7.47 4.19 13.48
CA ASP A 80 -8.21 4.65 14.64
C ASP A 80 -9.37 3.68 14.97
N TYR A 81 -9.56 3.44 16.26
CA TYR A 81 -10.60 2.58 16.82
C TYR A 81 -12.00 3.04 16.41
N SER A 82 -12.18 4.35 16.21
CA SER A 82 -13.46 4.93 15.81
C SER A 82 -13.98 4.40 14.45
N GLU A 83 -13.09 3.89 13.59
CA GLU A 83 -13.45 3.39 12.25
C GLU A 83 -13.63 1.85 12.16
N ILE A 84 -13.20 1.07 13.16
CA ILE A 84 -13.25 -0.42 13.14
C ILE A 84 -14.46 -1.04 13.87
N GLY A 85 -15.27 -0.23 14.57
CA GLY A 85 -16.46 -0.72 15.28
C GLY A 85 -16.14 -1.44 16.61
N ASP A 86 -17.19 -1.82 17.35
CA ASP A 86 -17.17 -2.20 18.78
C ASP A 86 -16.44 -3.52 19.15
N VAL A 87 -15.42 -3.94 18.38
CA VAL A 87 -14.65 -5.13 18.72
C VAL A 87 -13.47 -4.73 19.60
N ALA A 88 -13.50 -5.15 20.87
CA ALA A 88 -12.40 -4.95 21.80
C ALA A 88 -11.21 -5.87 21.43
N TRP A 89 -10.03 -5.29 21.21
CA TRP A 89 -8.77 -6.01 20.96
C TRP A 89 -7.82 -5.86 22.15
N GLY A 90 -8.33 -6.11 23.35
CA GLY A 90 -7.55 -6.46 24.51
C GLY A 90 -8.12 -7.77 25.03
N ASP A 91 -7.28 -8.75 25.31
CA ASP A 91 -7.70 -9.87 26.15
C ASP A 91 -8.45 -9.28 27.35
N VAL A 92 -9.68 -9.74 27.56
CA VAL A 92 -10.28 -9.63 28.88
C VAL A 92 -9.42 -10.55 29.73
N PHE A 93 -8.34 -10.00 30.29
CA PHE A 93 -7.70 -10.64 31.42
C PHE A 93 -8.77 -10.66 32.49
N ASP A 94 -9.32 -11.84 32.77
CA ASP A 94 -9.99 -12.06 34.04
C ASP A 94 -8.93 -11.72 35.08
N LEU A 95 -9.04 -10.51 35.66
CA LEU A 95 -8.29 -10.10 36.83
C LEU A 95 -8.85 -10.83 38.05
N ASP A 96 -9.10 -12.13 37.91
CA ASP A 96 -8.99 -13.08 38.99
C ASP A 96 -7.51 -13.05 39.39
N THR A 97 -7.22 -12.04 40.20
CA THR A 97 -5.97 -11.77 40.88
C THR A 97 -5.72 -12.94 41.81
N ASP A 98 -5.25 -14.04 41.25
CA ASP A 98 -4.74 -15.14 42.05
C ASP A 98 -3.57 -14.60 42.88
N SER A 99 -3.55 -15.02 44.13
CA SER A 99 -2.52 -14.71 45.13
C SER A 99 -1.08 -14.98 44.65
N SER A 100 -0.92 -15.73 43.56
CA SER A 100 0.35 -16.04 42.90
C SER A 100 0.98 -14.87 42.14
N ILE A 101 0.23 -13.83 41.75
CA ILE A 101 0.78 -12.66 41.00
C ILE A 101 1.31 -11.55 41.93
N GLY A 102 1.18 -11.71 43.26
CA GLY A 102 1.60 -10.71 44.25
C GLY A 102 2.43 -11.22 45.42
N ASN A 103 2.91 -12.48 45.39
CA ASN A 103 3.76 -13.03 46.45
C ASN A 103 4.98 -13.77 45.89
N ARG A 104 6.04 -13.02 45.60
CA ARG A 104 7.41 -13.23 46.12
C ARG A 104 8.38 -12.19 45.59
#